data_AF-A0A8T5LML5-F1
#
_entry.id   AF-A0A8T5LML5-F1
#
_cell.length_a   1.000
_cell.length_b   1.000
_cell.length_c   1.000
_cell.angle_alpha   90.00
_cell.angle_beta   90.00
_cell.angle_gamma   90.00
#
_symmetry.space_group_name_H-M   'P 1'
#
loop_
_entity.id
_entity.type
_entity.pdbx_description
1 polymer ?
#
loop_
_entity_poly.entity_id
_entity_poly.type
_entity_poly.pdbx_seq_one_letter_code
_entity_poly.pdbx_strand_id
1 'polypeptide(L)'
;MAKEFKWKGKTEEEIKQMDIKEFIELIPSRARRSLKRGFTDMQKTLMKKIERKENNIKTSCRNAIIVPAMLGMTIKIYNGKEFVPIIITAEMLGHYLGEFSHTRKMVTHSSAGIGATRSSKAISAR
;
A
#
# COMPACT_ATOMS: atom_id res chain seq x y z
N MET A 1 -4.50 -7.55 28.11
CA MET A 1 -5.76 -7.55 27.33
C MET A 1 -5.49 -6.82 26.02
N ALA A 2 -5.67 -7.48 24.87
CA ALA A 2 -5.41 -6.85 23.57
C ALA A 2 -6.41 -5.72 23.35
N LYS A 3 -5.90 -4.54 23.00
CA LYS A 3 -6.75 -3.36 22.74
C LYS A 3 -7.50 -3.61 21.44
N GLU A 4 -8.82 -3.59 21.48
CA GLU A 4 -9.65 -3.73 20.28
C GLU A 4 -9.32 -2.61 19.30
N PHE A 5 -8.87 -2.98 18.10
CA PHE A 5 -8.55 -2.01 17.06
C PHE A 5 -9.83 -1.44 16.46
N LYS A 6 -9.95 -0.11 16.45
CA LYS A 6 -11.07 0.61 15.84
C LYS A 6 -10.55 1.61 14.82
N TRP A 7 -10.95 1.46 13.56
CA TRP A 7 -10.64 2.46 12.51
C TRP A 7 -11.80 3.44 12.41
N LYS A 8 -11.55 4.72 12.73
CA LYS A 8 -12.58 5.78 12.78
C LYS A 8 -13.81 5.38 13.64
N GLY A 9 -13.58 4.63 14.71
CA GLY A 9 -14.62 4.14 15.61
C GLY A 9 -15.30 2.84 15.19
N LYS A 10 -15.00 2.29 14.01
CA LYS A 10 -15.59 1.05 13.49
C LYS A 10 -14.70 -0.17 13.74
N THR A 11 -15.32 -1.32 13.95
CA THR A 11 -14.64 -2.62 14.09
C THR A 11 -14.24 -3.21 12.73
N GLU A 12 -13.34 -4.19 12.70
CA GLU A 12 -12.89 -4.80 11.44
C GLU A 12 -14.03 -5.47 10.65
N GLU A 13 -15.00 -6.07 11.36
CA GLU A 13 -16.16 -6.74 10.77
C GLU A 13 -17.11 -5.75 10.11
N GLU A 14 -17.42 -4.65 10.81
CA GLU A 14 -18.22 -3.56 10.28
C GLU A 14 -17.57 -2.98 9.03
N ILE A 15 -16.25 -2.79 9.05
CA ILE A 15 -15.51 -2.23 7.92
C ILE A 15 -15.63 -3.10 6.69
N LYS A 16 -15.51 -4.43 6.82
CA LYS A 16 -15.66 -5.37 5.70
C LYS A 16 -17.05 -5.34 5.07
N GLN A 17 -18.07 -4.99 5.84
CA GLN A 17 -19.46 -4.89 5.40
C GLN A 17 -19.83 -3.51 4.83
N MET A 18 -19.01 -2.48 5.04
CA MET A 18 -19.29 -1.13 4.54
C MET A 18 -19.35 -1.07 3.02
N ASP A 19 -20.31 -0.29 2.51
CA ASP A 19 -20.36 0.06 1.10
C ASP A 19 -19.27 1.10 0.74
N ILE A 20 -18.90 1.11 -0.53
CA ILE A 20 -17.91 2.05 -1.08
C ILE A 20 -18.35 3.50 -0.87
N LYS A 21 -19.65 3.79 -0.93
CA LYS A 21 -20.19 5.15 -0.74
C LYS A 21 -19.93 5.68 0.67
N GLU A 22 -20.21 4.88 1.69
CA GLU A 22 -19.94 5.24 3.09
C GLU A 22 -18.45 5.39 3.34
N PHE A 23 -17.64 4.52 2.72
CA PHE A 23 -16.19 4.59 2.81
C PHE A 23 -15.63 5.90 2.24
N ILE A 24 -16.15 6.40 1.12
CA ILE A 24 -15.74 7.66 0.47
C ILE A 24 -15.86 8.86 1.42
N GLU A 25 -16.91 8.90 2.24
CA GLU A 25 -17.18 10.00 3.16
C GLU A 25 -16.21 10.03 4.35
N LEU A 26 -15.66 8.88 4.72
CA LEU A 26 -14.74 8.76 5.84
C LEU A 26 -13.30 9.10 5.46
N ILE A 27 -12.90 8.99 4.19
CA ILE A 27 -11.51 9.14 3.74
C ILE A 27 -11.10 10.61 3.54
N PRO A 28 -9.78 10.94 3.63
CA PRO A 28 -9.24 12.25 3.24
C PRO A 28 -9.61 12.73 1.83
N SER A 29 -9.59 14.05 1.63
CA SER A 29 -10.05 14.74 0.41
C SER A 29 -9.43 14.22 -0.89
N ARG A 30 -8.11 13.96 -0.90
CA ARG A 30 -7.39 13.47 -2.08
C ARG A 30 -7.89 12.10 -2.54
N ALA A 31 -7.98 11.15 -1.62
CA ALA A 31 -8.42 9.80 -1.93
C ALA A 31 -9.92 9.77 -2.26
N ARG A 32 -10.74 10.60 -1.58
CA ARG A 32 -12.14 10.85 -1.94
C ARG A 32 -12.31 11.34 -3.38
N ARG A 33 -11.51 12.34 -3.80
CA ARG A 33 -11.51 12.86 -5.17
C ARG A 33 -11.17 11.79 -6.19
N SER A 34 -10.18 10.95 -5.89
CA SER A 34 -9.77 9.87 -6.80
C SER A 34 -10.89 8.85 -6.99
N LEU A 35 -11.56 8.43 -5.92
CA LEU A 35 -12.67 7.47 -6.02
C LEU A 35 -13.89 8.08 -6.74
N LYS A 36 -14.20 9.36 -6.49
CA LYS A 36 -15.28 10.07 -7.18
C LYS A 36 -15.03 10.25 -8.68
N ARG A 37 -13.77 10.43 -9.10
CA ARG A 37 -13.39 10.50 -10.52
C ARG A 37 -13.46 9.15 -11.23
N GLY A 38 -13.49 8.05 -10.48
CA GLY A 38 -13.56 6.70 -10.99
C GLY A 38 -12.21 6.02 -11.13
N PHE A 39 -12.26 4.73 -11.47
CA PHE A 39 -11.08 3.88 -11.60
C PHE A 39 -10.48 3.93 -13.00
N THR A 40 -9.15 3.99 -13.05
CA THR A 40 -8.37 3.72 -14.26
C THR A 40 -8.45 2.24 -14.65
N ASP A 41 -8.17 1.89 -15.91
CA ASP A 41 -8.30 0.50 -16.38
C ASP A 41 -7.37 -0.48 -15.66
N MET A 42 -6.20 0.03 -15.26
CA MET A 42 -5.25 -0.68 -14.41
C MET A 42 -5.84 -0.99 -13.02
N GLN A 43 -6.58 -0.05 -12.42
CA GLN A 43 -7.27 -0.26 -11.14
C GLN A 43 -8.47 -1.21 -11.30
N LYS A 44 -9.21 -1.13 -12.40
CA LYS A 44 -10.31 -2.08 -12.69
C LYS A 44 -9.80 -3.52 -12.78
N THR A 45 -8.67 -3.73 -13.45
CA THR A 45 -8.02 -5.05 -13.52
C THR A 45 -7.63 -5.56 -12.14
N LEU A 46 -7.12 -4.69 -11.26
CA LEU A 46 -6.81 -5.04 -9.88
C LEU A 46 -8.07 -5.43 -9.10
N MET A 47 -9.14 -4.64 -9.19
CA MET A 47 -10.42 -4.94 -8.52
C MET A 47 -11.00 -6.28 -8.96
N LYS A 48 -10.97 -6.59 -10.26
CA LYS A 48 -11.41 -7.90 -10.78
C LYS A 48 -10.63 -9.08 -10.17
N LYS A 49 -9.31 -8.94 -9.98
CA LYS A 49 -8.49 -9.98 -9.35
C LYS A 49 -8.82 -10.16 -7.86
N ILE A 50 -9.14 -9.04 -7.19
CA ILE A 50 -9.54 -9.01 -5.79
C ILE A 50 -10.90 -9.68 -5.59
N GLU A 51 -11.87 -9.37 -6.45
CA GLU A 51 -13.20 -10.01 -6.46
C GLU A 51 -13.10 -11.53 -6.66
N ARG A 52 -12.19 -11.97 -7.54
CA ARG A 52 -11.91 -13.39 -7.78
C ARG A 52 -11.14 -14.09 -6.66
N LYS A 53 -10.69 -13.35 -5.64
CA LYS A 53 -9.85 -13.85 -4.53
C LYS A 53 -8.66 -14.68 -5.02
N GLU A 54 -7.97 -14.21 -6.06
CA GLU A 54 -6.79 -14.90 -6.57
C GLU A 54 -5.71 -14.99 -5.48
N ASN A 55 -5.07 -16.15 -5.32
CA ASN A 55 -4.05 -16.38 -4.29
C ASN A 55 -2.77 -15.54 -4.48
N ASN A 56 -2.53 -14.98 -5.68
CA ASN A 56 -1.29 -14.29 -6.02
C ASN A 56 -1.55 -12.96 -6.75
N ILE A 57 -2.07 -11.97 -6.02
CA ILE A 57 -2.40 -10.66 -6.58
C ILE A 57 -1.12 -9.84 -6.75
N LYS A 58 -0.63 -9.78 -7.99
CA LYS A 58 0.48 -8.87 -8.39
C LYS A 58 -0.08 -7.61 -9.03
N THR A 59 0.43 -6.46 -8.61
CA THR A 59 0.02 -5.15 -9.12
C THR A 59 1.20 -4.21 -9.35
N SER A 60 1.17 -3.54 -10.51
CA SER A 60 2.02 -2.37 -10.79
C SER A 60 1.29 -1.06 -10.45
N CYS A 61 0.00 -1.14 -10.09
CA CYS A 61 -0.87 0.00 -9.85
C CYS A 61 -0.61 0.59 -8.45
N ARG A 62 0.37 1.47 -8.34
CA ARG A 62 0.74 2.13 -7.06
C ARG A 62 -0.24 3.22 -6.62
N ASN A 63 -1.05 3.73 -7.55
CA ASN A 63 -2.03 4.79 -7.30
C ASN A 63 -3.42 4.27 -6.90
N ALA A 64 -3.59 2.96 -6.65
CA ALA A 64 -4.85 2.43 -6.13
C ALA A 64 -4.99 2.74 -4.64
N ILE A 65 -6.20 3.12 -4.22
CA ILE A 65 -6.54 3.32 -2.81
C ILE A 65 -6.92 1.97 -2.22
N ILE A 66 -6.53 1.73 -0.97
CA ILE A 66 -6.92 0.53 -0.24
C ILE A 66 -8.38 0.66 0.18
N VAL A 67 -9.21 -0.25 -0.34
CA VAL A 67 -10.66 -0.34 -0.12
C VAL A 67 -10.94 -1.47 0.89
N PRO A 68 -12.04 -1.42 1.68
CA PRO A 68 -12.37 -2.47 2.65
C PRO A 68 -12.37 -3.90 2.11
N ALA A 69 -12.76 -4.10 0.85
CA ALA A 69 -12.72 -5.40 0.19
C ALA A 69 -11.33 -6.06 0.13
N MET A 70 -10.25 -5.28 0.31
CA MET A 70 -8.86 -5.76 0.26
C MET A 70 -8.33 -6.23 1.62
N LEU A 71 -9.10 -6.07 2.70
CA LEU A 71 -8.65 -6.40 4.06
C LEU A 71 -8.30 -7.88 4.22
N GLY A 72 -7.15 -8.16 4.82
CA GLY A 72 -6.65 -9.52 5.04
C GLY A 72 -6.08 -10.17 3.78
N MET A 73 -6.08 -9.50 2.63
CA MET A 73 -5.47 -10.02 1.41
C MET A 73 -3.97 -9.68 1.34
N THR A 74 -3.19 -10.57 0.73
CA THR A 74 -1.77 -10.32 0.44
C THR A 74 -1.64 -9.77 -0.98
N ILE A 75 -1.26 -8.50 -1.10
CA ILE A 75 -1.02 -7.85 -2.40
C ILE A 75 0.46 -7.64 -2.61
N LYS A 76 0.94 -8.03 -3.79
CA LYS A 76 2.33 -7.86 -4.22
C LYS A 76 2.47 -6.59 -5.06
N ILE A 77 3.14 -5.59 -4.51
CA ILE A 77 3.26 -4.25 -5.11
C ILE A 77 4.63 -4.10 -5.78
N TYR A 78 4.64 -3.70 -7.05
CA TYR A 78 5.88 -3.45 -7.77
C TYR A 78 6.58 -2.17 -7.28
N ASN A 79 7.87 -2.28 -6.92
CA ASN A 79 8.69 -1.15 -6.48
C ASN A 79 9.64 -0.59 -7.55
N GLY A 80 9.62 -1.15 -8.77
CA GLY A 80 10.54 -0.79 -9.86
C GLY A 80 11.63 -1.84 -10.11
N LYS A 81 11.80 -2.81 -9.21
CA LYS A 81 12.73 -3.93 -9.34
C LYS A 81 12.08 -5.27 -9.02
N GLU A 82 11.33 -5.32 -7.93
CA GLU A 82 10.70 -6.52 -7.40
C GLU A 82 9.28 -6.26 -6.91
N PHE A 83 8.56 -7.34 -6.65
CA PHE A 83 7.19 -7.33 -6.13
C PHE A 83 7.22 -7.58 -4.63
N VAL A 84 6.97 -6.54 -3.84
CA VAL A 84 6.97 -6.62 -2.38
C VAL A 84 5.60 -7.13 -1.90
N PRO A 85 5.51 -8.28 -1.22
CA PRO A 85 4.26 -8.79 -0.66
C PRO A 85 3.89 -8.01 0.61
N ILE A 86 2.66 -7.49 0.66
CA ILE A 86 2.13 -6.76 1.80
C ILE A 86 0.76 -7.32 2.16
N ILE A 87 0.57 -7.64 3.43
CA ILE A 87 -0.72 -8.03 3.99
C ILE A 87 -1.44 -6.76 4.40
N ILE A 88 -2.65 -6.56 3.88
CA ILE A 88 -3.41 -5.35 4.13
C ILE A 88 -4.10 -5.44 5.49
N THR A 89 -3.73 -4.55 6.39
CA THR A 89 -4.37 -4.35 7.70
C THR A 89 -5.36 -3.19 7.65
N ALA A 90 -6.24 -3.10 8.65
CA ALA A 90 -7.26 -2.05 8.71
C ALA A 90 -6.69 -0.62 8.91
N GLU A 91 -5.47 -0.50 9.45
CA GLU A 91 -4.75 0.78 9.55
C GLU A 91 -4.41 1.38 8.19
N MET A 92 -4.27 0.53 7.16
CA MET A 92 -3.86 0.95 5.82
C MET A 92 -5.03 1.50 4.98
N LEU A 93 -6.26 1.47 5.49
CA LEU A 93 -7.44 1.91 4.76
C LEU A 93 -7.40 3.41 4.42
N GLY A 94 -7.71 3.73 3.16
CA GLY A 94 -7.72 5.10 2.66
C GLY A 94 -6.35 5.63 2.22
N HIS A 95 -5.28 4.87 2.46
CA HIS A 95 -3.95 5.14 1.92
C HIS A 95 -3.79 4.60 0.50
N TYR A 96 -2.79 5.10 -0.23
CA TYR A 96 -2.42 4.56 -1.53
C TYR A 96 -1.50 3.34 -1.37
N LEU A 97 -1.70 2.32 -2.21
CA LEU A 97 -0.84 1.12 -2.23
C LEU A 97 0.66 1.47 -2.37
N GLY A 98 0.98 2.50 -3.14
CA GLY A 98 2.35 2.95 -3.34
C GLY A 98 3.05 3.45 -2.07
N GLU A 99 2.32 3.84 -1.03
CA GLU A 99 2.91 4.32 0.25
C GLU A 99 3.62 3.19 0.99
N PHE A 100 3.15 1.94 0.84
CA PHE A 100 3.68 0.79 1.56
C PHE A 100 4.87 0.12 0.85
N SER A 101 5.20 0.55 -0.37
CA SER A 101 6.26 -0.04 -1.19
C SER A 101 7.33 1.00 -1.51
N HIS A 102 8.46 0.96 -0.82
CA HIS A 102 9.57 1.87 -1.05
C HIS A 102 10.23 1.63 -2.41
N THR A 103 10.34 2.68 -3.23
CA THR A 103 10.97 2.60 -4.57
C THR A 103 12.49 2.84 -4.53
N ARG A 104 12.98 3.40 -3.43
CA ARG A 104 14.39 3.74 -3.23
C ARG A 104 14.88 3.05 -1.97
N LYS A 105 16.15 2.67 -1.96
CA LYS A 105 16.81 2.19 -0.75
C LYS A 105 17.12 3.39 0.15
N MET A 106 16.94 3.23 1.46
CA MET A 106 17.44 4.19 2.43
C MET A 106 18.97 4.24 2.32
N VAL A 107 19.53 5.44 2.20
CA VAL A 107 20.97 5.67 2.23
C VAL A 107 21.34 6.14 3.62
N THR A 108 22.32 5.48 4.23
CA THR A 108 22.92 5.90 5.50
C THR A 108 24.28 6.50 5.23
N HIS A 109 24.52 7.70 5.71
CA HIS A 109 25.84 8.33 5.66
C HIS A 109 26.72 7.70 6.74
N SER A 110 27.46 6.68 6.37
CA SER A 110 28.53 6.08 7.19
C SER A 110 29.89 6.68 6.83
N SER A 111 30.92 6.34 7.60
CA SER A 111 32.29 6.76 7.31
C SER A 111 32.70 6.42 5.87
N ALA A 112 33.60 7.22 5.29
CA ALA A 112 34.08 7.03 3.92
C ALA A 112 34.49 5.57 3.68
N GLY A 113 33.93 4.93 2.65
CA GLY A 113 34.25 3.55 2.28
C GLY A 113 33.31 2.47 2.81
N ILE A 114 32.63 2.67 3.94
CA ILE A 114 31.67 1.70 4.47
C ILE A 114 30.27 2.15 4.03
N GLY A 115 29.57 1.34 3.23
CA GLY A 115 28.19 1.66 2.76
C GLY A 115 28.07 2.67 1.62
N ALA A 116 29.19 3.08 1.03
CA ALA A 116 29.28 4.01 -0.08
C ALA A 116 28.54 3.55 -1.36
N THR A 117 27.79 4.47 -1.99
CA THR A 117 27.40 4.32 -3.40
C THR A 117 28.66 4.37 -4.28
N ARG A 118 28.56 3.91 -5.54
CA ARG A 118 29.67 3.69 -6.48
C ARG A 118 30.79 4.75 -6.52
N SER A 119 30.51 6.00 -6.14
CA SER A 119 31.47 7.12 -6.13
C SER A 119 32.48 7.12 -4.98
N SER A 120 32.17 6.57 -3.80
CA SER A 120 33.08 6.56 -2.63
C SER A 120 33.62 5.17 -2.27
N LYS A 121 33.42 4.18 -3.15
CA LYS A 121 33.93 2.80 -2.97
C LYS A 121 35.46 2.71 -2.92
N ALA A 122 36.17 3.70 -3.50
CA ALA A 122 37.62 3.71 -3.61
C ALA A 122 38.34 4.33 -2.40
N ILE A 123 37.64 5.03 -1.51
CA ILE A 123 38.25 5.63 -0.32
C ILE A 123 37.92 4.72 0.87
N SER A 124 38.88 3.89 1.26
CA SER A 124 38.78 3.10 2.50
C SER A 124 38.95 4.03 3.70
N ALA A 125 38.03 4.02 4.65
CA ALA A 125 38.31 4.49 6.00
C ALA A 125 39.61 3.80 6.46
N ARG A 126 40.57 4.60 6.92
CA ARG A 126 41.69 4.12 7.69
C ARG A 126 41.21 3.78 9.09
#